data_AF-A0A1E3Q1E0-F1
#
_entry.id   AF-A0A1E3Q1E0-F1
#
_cell.length_a   1.000
_cell.length_b   1.000
_cell.length_c   1.000
_cell.angle_alpha   90.00
_cell.angle_beta   90.00
_cell.angle_gamma   90.00
#
_symmetry.space_group_name_H-M   'P 1'
#
loop_
_entity.id
_entity.type
_entity.pdbx_description
1 polymer ?
#
loop_
_entity_poly.entity_id
_entity_poly.type
_entity_poly.pdbx_seq_one_letter_code
_entity_poly.pdbx_strand_id
1 'polypeptide(L)'
;MERSDLLEIVRRPLSPDTRLEEPTSWEEYKRVDEILERDEAKYPQLWYDSVRGVAIVVAPPTPLHSGMAGVLLASISDEVKMNSGISSEVTRNLRSDSDSRSVGYTSRGLTTRAWDGALQYREGVRLTLMIAVEVGVSQSYDSLRAAISWSVCALRCRLGLAMSISEGSRGETPRMRYYASIEEANAAAGEAEEDFNRQLTQHPYGPLVRFGVTWFGRVRHVVLESYRQRDEESMPETLLEPSQSFVSD
;
A
#
# COMPACT_ATOMS: atom_id res chain seq x y z
N MET A 1 4.91 -17.60 29.16
CA MET A 1 4.60 -16.46 28.28
C MET A 1 4.36 -17.07 26.92
N GLU A 2 3.13 -17.07 26.43
CA GLU A 2 2.80 -17.68 25.13
C GLU A 2 3.63 -17.00 24.02
N ARG A 3 4.16 -17.83 23.12
CA ARG A 3 4.93 -17.39 21.96
C ARG A 3 3.92 -16.76 20.99
N SER A 4 4.05 -15.47 20.71
CA SER A 4 3.22 -14.78 19.73
C SER A 4 3.81 -15.01 18.34
N ASP A 5 3.08 -15.75 17.51
CA ASP A 5 3.48 -16.03 16.13
C ASP A 5 3.57 -14.73 15.33
N LEU A 6 2.66 -13.78 15.59
CA LEU A 6 2.71 -12.45 15.01
C LEU A 6 4.00 -11.70 15.36
N LEU A 7 4.42 -11.74 16.63
CA LEU A 7 5.67 -11.09 17.07
C LEU A 7 6.90 -11.72 16.40
N GLU A 8 6.89 -13.02 16.16
CA GLU A 8 7.96 -13.72 15.44
C GLU A 8 8.00 -13.31 13.96
N ILE A 9 6.82 -13.15 13.34
CA ILE A 9 6.70 -12.71 11.94
C ILE A 9 7.17 -11.26 11.77
N VAL A 10 6.81 -10.33 12.65
CA VAL A 10 7.25 -8.92 12.51
C VAL A 10 8.74 -8.74 12.78
N ARG A 11 9.37 -9.66 13.52
CA ARG A 11 10.81 -9.62 13.83
C ARG A 11 11.68 -10.33 12.81
N ARG A 12 11.11 -11.14 11.92
CA ARG A 12 11.88 -11.80 10.87
C ARG A 12 12.09 -10.86 9.68
N PRO A 13 13.21 -10.97 8.95
CA PRO A 13 13.40 -10.23 7.71
C PRO A 13 12.33 -10.60 6.68
N LEU A 14 11.61 -9.61 6.20
CA LEU A 14 10.63 -9.75 5.13
C LEU A 14 11.21 -9.24 3.82
N SER A 15 10.89 -9.91 2.72
CA SER A 15 11.17 -9.34 1.40
C SER A 15 10.35 -8.04 1.25
N PRO A 16 10.90 -6.98 0.67
CA PRO A 16 10.17 -5.76 0.38
C PRO A 16 8.89 -6.02 -0.43
N ASP A 17 7.88 -5.18 -0.25
CA ASP A 17 6.51 -5.32 -0.78
C ASP A 17 5.76 -6.61 -0.39
N THR A 18 6.35 -7.45 0.46
CA THR A 18 5.65 -8.60 1.03
C THR A 18 4.57 -8.11 1.99
N ARG A 19 3.33 -8.53 1.73
CA ARG A 19 2.22 -8.48 2.67
C ARG A 19 1.93 -9.91 3.14
N LEU A 20 2.01 -10.15 4.44
CA LEU A 20 1.66 -11.43 5.07
C LEU A 20 0.40 -11.26 5.90
N GLU A 21 -0.47 -12.25 5.86
CA GLU A 21 -1.66 -12.29 6.72
C GLU A 21 -1.46 -13.35 7.80
N GLU A 22 -1.62 -12.95 9.05
CA GLU A 22 -1.52 -13.83 10.22
C GLU A 22 -2.82 -13.74 11.03
N PRO A 23 -3.55 -14.85 11.24
CA PRO A 23 -4.70 -14.87 12.15
C PRO A 23 -4.31 -14.41 13.55
N THR A 24 -4.98 -13.38 14.08
CA THR A 24 -4.67 -12.86 15.41
C THR A 24 -5.87 -12.15 16.03
N SER A 25 -5.85 -11.99 17.36
CA SER A 25 -6.84 -11.19 18.08
C SER A 25 -6.49 -9.69 18.04
N TRP A 26 -7.49 -8.85 18.30
CA TRP A 26 -7.28 -7.41 18.43
C TRP A 26 -6.32 -7.06 19.58
N GLU A 27 -6.41 -7.79 20.69
CA GLU A 27 -5.57 -7.59 21.87
C GLU A 27 -4.11 -7.95 21.59
N GLU A 28 -3.87 -9.02 20.84
CA GLU A 28 -2.53 -9.41 20.41
C GLU A 28 -1.96 -8.42 19.38
N TYR A 29 -2.75 -8.04 18.37
CA TYR A 29 -2.38 -7.00 17.42
C TYR A 29 -1.92 -5.72 18.12
N LYS A 30 -2.73 -5.18 19.06
CA LYS A 30 -2.38 -3.97 19.81
C LYS A 30 -1.07 -4.11 20.56
N ARG A 31 -0.87 -5.26 21.21
CA ARG A 31 0.36 -5.53 21.97
C ARG A 31 1.59 -5.50 21.05
N VAL A 32 1.50 -6.07 19.85
CA VAL A 32 2.61 -6.08 18.89
C VAL A 32 2.82 -4.70 18.28
N ASP A 33 1.75 -3.98 17.93
CA ASP A 33 1.80 -2.60 17.41
C ASP A 33 2.50 -1.66 18.42
N GLU A 34 2.15 -1.73 19.71
CA GLU A 34 2.80 -0.96 20.77
C GLU A 34 4.30 -1.29 20.93
N ILE A 35 4.72 -2.52 20.63
CA ILE A 35 6.14 -2.90 20.64
C ILE A 35 6.85 -2.25 19.46
N LEU A 36 6.27 -2.30 18.26
CA LEU A 36 6.85 -1.70 17.06
C LEU A 36 6.96 -0.17 17.18
N GLU A 37 5.95 0.49 17.75
CA GLU A 37 5.99 1.93 18.01
C GLU A 37 7.11 2.30 19.00
N ARG A 38 7.32 1.50 20.06
CA ARG A 38 8.40 1.72 21.04
C ARG A 38 9.79 1.47 20.47
N ASP A 39 9.91 0.49 19.59
CA ASP A 39 11.17 0.14 18.92
C ASP A 39 11.50 1.17 17.80
N GLU A 40 10.65 2.18 17.59
CA GLU A 40 10.74 3.18 16.51
C GLU A 40 10.91 2.50 15.12
N ALA A 41 10.37 1.29 15.00
CA ALA A 41 10.51 0.47 13.80
C ALA A 41 9.62 1.05 12.71
N LYS A 42 10.23 1.67 11.69
CA LYS A 42 9.50 2.13 10.50
C LYS A 42 8.85 0.96 9.76
N TYR A 43 9.50 -0.20 9.77
CA TYR A 43 9.04 -1.43 9.14
C TYR A 43 9.45 -2.69 9.93
N PRO A 44 8.70 -3.80 9.80
CA PRO A 44 7.45 -3.90 9.06
C PRO A 44 6.31 -3.12 9.73
N GLN A 45 5.38 -2.60 8.93
CA GLN A 45 4.16 -2.00 9.45
C GLN A 45 3.14 -3.08 9.79
N LEU A 46 2.27 -2.79 10.75
CA LEU A 46 1.23 -3.71 11.20
C LEU A 46 -0.15 -3.10 11.01
N TRP A 47 -0.97 -3.79 10.24
CA TRP A 47 -2.38 -3.46 10.01
C TRP A 47 -3.27 -4.56 10.58
N TYR A 48 -4.55 -4.25 10.79
CA TYR A 48 -5.51 -5.22 11.31
C TYR A 48 -6.81 -5.16 10.54
N ASP A 49 -7.28 -6.33 10.12
CA ASP A 49 -8.56 -6.52 9.45
C ASP A 49 -9.51 -7.21 10.43
N SER A 50 -10.39 -6.43 11.06
CA SER A 50 -11.35 -6.94 12.05
C SER A 50 -12.42 -7.84 11.44
N VAL A 51 -12.65 -7.74 10.13
CA VAL A 51 -13.64 -8.57 9.45
C VAL A 51 -13.17 -10.02 9.39
N ARG A 52 -11.90 -10.17 9.02
CA ARG A 52 -11.22 -11.46 8.86
C ARG A 52 -10.53 -11.95 10.14
N GLY A 53 -10.29 -11.07 11.12
CA GLY A 53 -9.55 -11.42 12.34
C GLY A 53 -8.09 -11.73 12.06
N VAL A 54 -7.47 -10.92 11.18
CA VAL A 54 -6.08 -11.12 10.75
C VAL A 54 -5.29 -9.84 10.91
N ALA A 55 -4.03 -9.96 11.35
CA ALA A 55 -3.04 -8.92 11.21
C ALA A 55 -2.37 -9.04 9.85
N ILE A 56 -2.16 -7.91 9.20
CA ILE A 56 -1.45 -7.82 7.93
C ILE A 56 -0.10 -7.19 8.23
N VAL A 57 0.95 -7.98 8.08
CA VAL A 57 2.33 -7.53 8.25
C VAL A 57 2.83 -7.05 6.89
N VAL A 58 3.19 -5.76 6.84
CA VAL A 58 3.61 -5.08 5.61
C VAL A 58 5.10 -4.79 5.70
N ALA A 59 5.87 -5.50 4.89
CA ALA A 59 7.29 -5.28 4.76
C ALA A 59 7.58 -3.85 4.24
N PRO A 60 8.84 -3.36 4.32
CA PRO A 60 9.21 -2.12 3.66
C PRO A 60 8.72 -2.11 2.20
N PRO A 61 7.92 -1.11 1.78
CA PRO A 61 7.58 -0.96 0.39
C PRO A 61 8.86 -0.65 -0.37
N THR A 62 8.95 -1.13 -1.60
CA THR A 62 9.98 -0.60 -2.50
C THR A 62 9.50 0.68 -3.16
N PRO A 63 10.43 1.48 -3.73
CA PRO A 63 10.07 2.67 -4.47
C PRO A 63 9.13 2.42 -5.65
N LEU A 64 8.95 1.16 -6.06
CA LEU A 64 7.96 0.79 -7.07
C LEU A 64 6.52 1.01 -6.56
N HIS A 65 6.17 0.57 -5.35
CA HIS A 65 4.80 0.65 -4.84
C HIS A 65 4.34 2.08 -4.58
N SER A 66 5.04 2.78 -3.68
CA SER A 66 4.72 4.16 -3.31
C SER A 66 5.03 5.15 -4.44
N GLY A 67 6.08 4.90 -5.23
CA GLY A 67 6.43 5.72 -6.38
C GLY A 67 5.42 5.61 -7.52
N MET A 68 4.88 4.41 -7.82
CA MET A 68 3.86 4.26 -8.85
C MET A 68 2.53 4.89 -8.45
N ALA A 69 2.09 4.70 -7.20
CA ALA A 69 0.92 5.38 -6.67
C ALA A 69 1.11 6.91 -6.71
N GLY A 70 2.28 7.39 -6.29
CA GLY A 70 2.65 8.82 -6.34
C GLY A 70 2.66 9.40 -7.75
N VAL A 71 3.27 8.71 -8.72
CA VAL A 71 3.31 9.14 -10.13
C VAL A 71 1.91 9.16 -10.73
N LEU A 72 1.10 8.13 -10.48
CA LEU A 72 -0.30 8.10 -10.94
C LEU A 72 -1.09 9.28 -10.37
N LEU A 73 -0.98 9.54 -9.07
CA LEU A 73 -1.64 10.67 -8.43
C LEU A 73 -1.14 12.02 -8.93
N ALA A 74 0.15 12.15 -9.22
CA ALA A 74 0.73 13.35 -9.83
C ALA A 74 0.13 13.58 -11.23
N SER A 75 0.07 12.55 -12.08
CA SER A 75 -0.55 12.64 -13.41
C SER A 75 -2.04 13.03 -13.32
N ILE A 76 -2.79 12.42 -12.38
CA ILE A 76 -4.20 12.80 -12.15
C ILE A 76 -4.30 14.26 -11.69
N SER A 77 -3.44 14.68 -10.76
CA SER A 77 -3.43 16.05 -10.24
C SER A 77 -3.11 17.06 -11.34
N ASP A 78 -2.15 16.75 -12.20
CA ASP A 78 -1.72 17.62 -13.29
C ASP A 78 -2.81 17.74 -14.36
N GLU A 79 -3.46 16.65 -14.73
CA GLU A 79 -4.59 16.68 -15.67
C GLU A 79 -5.75 17.55 -15.12
N VAL A 80 -6.06 17.42 -13.82
CA VAL A 80 -7.06 18.27 -13.15
C VAL A 80 -6.65 19.74 -13.14
N LYS A 81 -5.36 20.05 -12.95
CA LYS A 81 -4.84 21.42 -12.94
C LYS A 81 -4.81 22.06 -14.32
N MET A 82 -4.53 21.27 -15.37
CA MET A 82 -4.48 21.74 -16.75
C MET A 82 -5.85 21.88 -17.39
N ASN A 83 -6.90 21.29 -16.79
CA ASN A 83 -8.26 21.43 -17.26
C ASN A 83 -8.79 22.85 -17.07
N SER A 84 -8.93 23.59 -18.18
CA SER A 84 -9.39 24.99 -18.20
C SER A 84 -10.82 25.20 -17.68
N GLY A 85 -11.60 24.12 -17.50
CA GLY A 85 -12.94 24.16 -16.92
C GLY A 85 -12.97 24.09 -15.39
N ILE A 86 -11.83 23.85 -14.72
CA ILE A 86 -11.75 23.67 -13.27
C ILE A 86 -11.17 24.94 -12.63
N SER A 87 -11.84 25.43 -11.57
CA SER A 87 -11.40 26.63 -10.85
C SER A 87 -10.04 26.40 -10.17
N SER A 88 -9.18 27.43 -10.22
CA SER A 88 -7.89 27.45 -9.50
C SER A 88 -8.02 27.32 -7.98
N GLU A 89 -9.20 27.58 -7.41
CA GLU A 89 -9.48 27.34 -6.00
C GLU A 89 -9.59 25.84 -5.69
N VAL A 90 -10.26 25.08 -6.56
CA VAL A 90 -10.41 23.64 -6.43
C VAL A 90 -9.04 22.96 -6.49
N THR A 91 -8.18 23.38 -7.42
CA THR A 91 -6.85 22.79 -7.59
C THR A 91 -5.91 23.07 -6.43
N ARG A 92 -6.01 24.24 -5.78
CA ARG A 92 -5.22 24.56 -4.56
C ARG A 92 -5.63 23.74 -3.33
N ASN A 93 -6.87 23.27 -3.30
CA ASN A 93 -7.41 22.49 -2.20
C ASN A 93 -7.18 20.98 -2.35
N LEU A 94 -6.59 20.53 -3.47
CA LEU A 94 -6.16 19.15 -3.65
C LEU A 94 -4.85 18.88 -2.94
N ARG A 95 -4.79 17.77 -2.20
CA ARG A 95 -3.59 17.29 -1.52
C ARG A 95 -3.35 15.83 -1.84
N SER A 96 -2.16 15.51 -2.31
CA SER A 96 -1.68 14.13 -2.40
C SER A 96 -1.12 13.72 -1.04
N ASP A 97 -1.39 12.49 -0.66
CA ASP A 97 -0.87 11.87 0.55
C ASP A 97 -0.39 10.45 0.22
N SER A 98 0.78 10.08 0.74
CA SER A 98 1.41 8.78 0.54
C SER A 98 1.69 8.20 1.93
N ASP A 99 1.31 6.96 2.18
CA ASP A 99 1.57 6.21 3.42
C ASP A 99 0.86 6.71 4.70
N SER A 100 -0.31 7.35 4.59
CA SER A 100 -1.11 7.69 5.77
C SER A 100 -1.89 6.50 6.32
N ARG A 101 -1.65 6.16 7.60
CA ARG A 101 -2.43 5.16 8.35
C ARG A 101 -3.85 5.67 8.56
N SER A 102 -4.81 4.90 8.07
CA SER A 102 -6.24 5.13 8.18
C SER A 102 -6.88 4.11 9.13
N VAL A 103 -7.97 4.53 9.76
CA VAL A 103 -8.72 3.72 10.73
C VAL A 103 -10.20 3.82 10.40
N GLY A 104 -10.88 2.67 10.31
CA GLY A 104 -12.30 2.59 10.04
C GLY A 104 -12.99 1.56 10.93
N TYR A 105 -14.26 1.80 11.25
CA TYR A 105 -15.09 0.84 11.96
C TYR A 105 -15.84 -0.04 10.97
N THR A 106 -15.76 -1.35 11.17
CA THR A 106 -16.60 -2.34 10.51
C THR A 106 -17.64 -2.85 11.50
N SER A 107 -18.59 -3.66 11.04
CA SER A 107 -19.53 -4.39 11.90
C SER A 107 -18.83 -5.32 12.91
N ARG A 108 -17.55 -5.65 12.69
CA ARG A 108 -16.76 -6.55 13.52
C ARG A 108 -15.65 -5.87 14.32
N GLY A 109 -15.60 -4.53 14.31
CA GLY A 109 -14.68 -3.75 15.12
C GLY A 109 -13.72 -2.89 14.29
N LEU A 110 -12.64 -2.44 14.91
CA LEU A 110 -11.71 -1.48 14.30
C LEU A 110 -10.82 -2.17 13.26
N THR A 111 -10.77 -1.63 12.05
CA THR A 111 -9.80 -2.00 11.00
C THR A 111 -8.81 -0.86 10.82
N THR A 112 -7.52 -1.19 10.74
CA THR A 112 -6.43 -0.24 10.47
C THR A 112 -5.78 -0.62 9.14
N ARG A 113 -5.58 0.34 8.24
CA ARG A 113 -4.94 0.14 6.93
C ARG A 113 -4.23 1.41 6.48
N ALA A 114 -3.20 1.30 5.65
CA ALA A 114 -2.69 2.43 4.87
C ALA A 114 -2.98 2.19 3.39
N TRP A 115 -3.21 3.28 2.64
CA TRP A 115 -3.25 3.25 1.18
C TRP A 115 -1.86 3.53 0.62
N ASP A 116 -1.58 3.00 -0.57
CA ASP A 116 -0.31 3.29 -1.26
C ASP A 116 -0.29 4.72 -1.80
N GLY A 117 -1.47 5.32 -2.03
CA GLY A 117 -1.62 6.74 -2.27
C GLY A 117 -3.05 7.25 -2.11
N ALA A 118 -3.21 8.52 -1.79
CA ALA A 118 -4.50 9.18 -1.74
C ALA A 118 -4.48 10.59 -2.33
N LEU A 119 -5.61 10.99 -2.91
CA LEU A 119 -5.95 12.37 -3.21
C LEU A 119 -7.07 12.82 -2.29
N GLN A 120 -6.83 13.88 -1.55
CA GLN A 120 -7.78 14.50 -0.64
C GLN A 120 -8.17 15.89 -1.15
N TYR A 121 -9.40 16.29 -0.85
CA TYR A 121 -9.89 17.65 -1.06
C TYR A 121 -10.13 18.33 0.28
N ARG A 122 -9.58 19.53 0.42
CA ARG A 122 -9.78 20.37 1.60
C ARG A 122 -10.97 21.30 1.41
N GLU A 123 -11.93 21.21 2.31
CA GLU A 123 -13.05 22.14 2.45
C GLU A 123 -12.97 22.80 3.83
N GLY A 124 -12.43 24.02 3.89
CA GLY A 124 -12.12 24.69 5.15
C GLY A 124 -11.10 23.90 5.98
N VAL A 125 -11.51 23.43 7.17
CA VAL A 125 -10.69 22.58 8.05
C VAL A 125 -10.86 21.08 7.78
N ARG A 126 -11.87 20.70 6.99
CA ARG A 126 -12.17 19.29 6.70
C ARG A 126 -11.33 18.80 5.54
N LEU A 127 -10.75 17.60 5.69
CA LEU A 127 -10.14 16.85 4.60
C LEU A 127 -11.10 15.72 4.22
N THR A 128 -11.47 15.65 2.95
CA THR A 128 -12.30 14.59 2.39
C THR A 128 -11.47 13.75 1.45
N LEU A 129 -11.48 12.43 1.64
CA LEU A 129 -10.81 11.50 0.74
C LEU A 129 -11.58 11.41 -0.59
N MET A 130 -10.91 11.81 -1.68
CA MET A 130 -11.52 11.82 -3.02
C MET A 130 -11.11 10.59 -3.81
N ILE A 131 -9.81 10.27 -3.82
CA ILE A 131 -9.25 9.14 -4.52
C ILE A 131 -8.38 8.35 -3.55
N ALA A 132 -8.53 7.03 -3.54
CA ALA A 132 -7.61 6.11 -2.89
C ALA A 132 -6.97 5.24 -3.98
N VAL A 133 -5.69 4.95 -3.85
CA VAL A 133 -4.91 4.14 -4.79
C VAL A 133 -4.27 3.00 -4.00
N GLU A 134 -4.49 1.79 -4.49
CA GLU A 134 -3.80 0.58 -4.05
C GLU A 134 -3.04 -0.01 -5.22
N VAL A 135 -1.78 -0.37 -5.00
CA VAL A 135 -0.88 -0.99 -5.97
C VAL A 135 -0.52 -2.38 -5.44
N GLY A 136 -0.62 -3.40 -6.30
CA GLY A 136 -0.27 -4.78 -5.97
C GLY A 136 0.71 -5.33 -6.98
N VAL A 137 1.97 -5.56 -6.58
CA VAL A 137 3.01 -6.17 -7.43
C VAL A 137 3.14 -7.65 -7.07
N SER A 138 2.76 -8.53 -8.00
CA SER A 138 2.70 -9.99 -7.79
C SER A 138 1.92 -10.39 -6.54
N GLN A 139 0.90 -9.61 -6.20
CA GLN A 139 -0.03 -9.87 -5.11
C GLN A 139 -1.32 -10.50 -5.63
N SER A 140 -2.04 -11.19 -4.76
CA SER A 140 -3.37 -11.71 -5.09
C SER A 140 -4.31 -10.57 -5.46
N TYR A 141 -5.00 -10.72 -6.59
CA TYR A 141 -6.02 -9.79 -7.04
C TYR A 141 -7.15 -9.64 -6.00
N ASP A 142 -7.55 -10.74 -5.34
CA ASP A 142 -8.62 -10.70 -4.34
C ASP A 142 -8.24 -9.84 -3.12
N SER A 143 -6.97 -9.91 -2.69
CA SER A 143 -6.46 -9.07 -1.60
C SER A 143 -6.43 -7.60 -2.00
N LEU A 144 -6.00 -7.28 -3.22
CA LEU A 144 -5.99 -5.91 -3.75
C LEU A 144 -7.41 -5.36 -3.90
N ARG A 145 -8.34 -6.17 -4.41
CA ARG A 145 -9.76 -5.83 -4.55
C ARG A 145 -10.42 -5.58 -3.19
N ALA A 146 -10.12 -6.42 -2.19
CA ALA A 146 -10.60 -6.22 -0.82
C ALA A 146 -9.98 -4.97 -0.17
N ALA A 147 -8.73 -4.64 -0.49
CA ALA A 147 -8.07 -3.41 -0.09
C ALA A 147 -8.86 -2.18 -0.56
N ILE A 148 -9.03 -2.07 -1.88
CA ILE A 148 -9.65 -0.89 -2.47
C ILE A 148 -11.15 -0.79 -2.17
N SER A 149 -11.87 -1.92 -2.10
CA SER A 149 -13.30 -1.94 -1.77
C SER A 149 -13.55 -1.38 -0.37
N TRP A 150 -12.69 -1.72 0.59
CA TRP A 150 -12.78 -1.18 1.94
C TRP A 150 -12.52 0.33 1.95
N SER A 151 -11.51 0.82 1.24
CA SER A 151 -11.25 2.27 1.14
C SER A 151 -12.44 3.04 0.56
N VAL A 152 -13.15 2.45 -0.41
CA VAL A 152 -14.37 3.04 -0.97
C VAL A 152 -15.54 2.99 0.01
N CYS A 153 -15.85 1.83 0.58
CA CYS A 153 -17.04 1.65 1.42
C CYS A 153 -16.86 2.23 2.83
N ALA A 154 -15.75 1.92 3.51
CA ALA A 154 -15.50 2.29 4.89
C ALA A 154 -15.10 3.75 5.06
N LEU A 155 -14.23 4.25 4.16
CA LEU A 155 -13.69 5.61 4.24
C LEU A 155 -14.45 6.61 3.36
N ARG A 156 -15.53 6.16 2.71
CA ARG A 156 -16.38 6.97 1.83
C ARG A 156 -15.59 7.65 0.71
N CYS A 157 -14.56 6.96 0.21
CA CYS A 157 -13.77 7.44 -0.93
C CYS A 157 -14.66 7.54 -2.17
N ARG A 158 -14.55 8.65 -2.92
CA ARG A 158 -15.35 8.87 -4.13
C ARG A 158 -14.92 7.97 -5.30
N LEU A 159 -13.65 7.58 -5.34
CA LEU A 159 -13.06 6.76 -6.39
C LEU A 159 -11.90 5.94 -5.81
N GLY A 160 -12.04 4.63 -5.81
CA GLY A 160 -10.91 3.73 -5.60
C GLY A 160 -10.22 3.42 -6.92
N LEU A 161 -8.89 3.36 -6.93
CA LEU A 161 -8.08 2.87 -8.02
C LEU A 161 -7.25 1.68 -7.53
N ALA A 162 -7.30 0.56 -8.23
CA ALA A 162 -6.46 -0.59 -7.96
C ALA A 162 -5.55 -0.86 -9.17
N MET A 163 -4.25 -0.93 -8.94
CA MET A 163 -3.26 -1.25 -9.96
C MET A 163 -2.64 -2.62 -9.65
N SER A 164 -3.00 -3.64 -10.41
CA SER A 164 -2.37 -4.96 -10.32
C SER A 164 -1.25 -5.09 -11.34
N ILE A 165 -0.05 -5.42 -10.88
CA ILE A 165 1.16 -5.54 -11.69
C ILE A 165 1.63 -6.98 -11.60
N SER A 166 1.63 -7.67 -12.73
CA SER A 166 2.24 -8.99 -12.84
C SER A 166 3.66 -8.86 -13.35
N GLU A 167 4.61 -9.51 -12.68
CA GLU A 167 6.01 -9.51 -13.08
C GLU A 167 6.51 -10.92 -13.47
N GLY A 168 7.66 -10.97 -14.12
CA GLY A 168 8.36 -12.21 -14.45
C GLY A 168 8.94 -12.91 -13.22
N SER A 169 9.62 -14.04 -13.45
CA SER A 169 10.24 -14.80 -12.35
C SER A 169 11.19 -13.91 -11.54
N ARG A 170 10.97 -13.87 -10.23
CA ARG A 170 11.99 -13.46 -9.27
C ARG A 170 13.05 -14.57 -9.23
N GLY A 171 14.29 -14.20 -8.93
CA GLY A 171 15.37 -15.16 -8.78
C GLY A 171 15.25 -15.93 -7.46
N GLU A 172 16.36 -16.48 -6.97
CA GLU A 172 16.39 -17.02 -5.60
C GLU A 172 16.09 -15.92 -4.57
N THR A 173 15.35 -16.28 -3.51
CA THR A 173 15.12 -15.38 -2.39
C THR A 173 16.45 -14.88 -1.83
N PRO A 174 16.63 -13.56 -1.62
CA PRO A 174 17.86 -13.03 -1.06
C PRO A 174 18.23 -13.71 0.27
N ARG A 175 19.50 -14.00 0.47
CA ARG A 175 19.98 -14.54 1.75
C ARG A 175 19.73 -13.54 2.87
N MET A 176 19.33 -14.07 4.03
CA MET A 176 19.10 -13.31 5.25
C MET A 176 20.34 -12.49 5.61
N ARG A 177 20.17 -11.17 5.77
CA ARG A 177 21.18 -10.27 6.35
C ARG A 177 20.81 -9.96 7.78
N TYR A 178 21.80 -10.06 8.66
CA TYR A 178 21.68 -9.62 10.05
C TYR A 178 22.30 -8.24 10.16
N TYR A 179 21.55 -7.30 10.73
CA TYR A 179 22.01 -5.96 11.03
C TYR A 179 22.30 -5.87 12.53
N ALA A 180 23.34 -5.12 12.91
CA ALA A 180 23.74 -4.93 14.29
C ALA A 180 22.80 -3.96 15.04
N SER A 181 22.07 -3.10 14.32
CA SER A 181 21.07 -2.20 14.89
C SER A 181 19.92 -1.89 13.91
N ILE A 182 18.86 -1.26 14.44
CA ILE A 182 17.71 -0.77 13.65
C ILE A 182 18.14 0.35 12.71
N GLU A 183 19.04 1.23 13.14
CA GLU A 183 19.60 2.30 12.31
C GLU A 183 20.35 1.73 11.10
N GLU A 184 21.14 0.67 11.31
CA GLU A 184 21.83 -0.02 10.21
C GLU A 184 20.84 -0.68 9.24
N ALA A 185 19.78 -1.31 9.76
CA ALA A 185 18.73 -1.90 8.93
C ALA A 185 18.01 -0.83 8.07
N ASN A 186 17.67 0.31 8.69
CA ASN A 186 17.04 1.44 8.01
C ASN A 186 17.96 2.07 6.96
N ALA A 187 19.26 2.22 7.26
CA ALA A 187 20.25 2.71 6.30
C ALA A 187 20.38 1.77 5.10
N ALA A 188 20.46 0.45 5.34
CA ALA A 188 20.55 -0.54 4.28
C ALA A 188 19.29 -0.58 3.39
N ALA A 189 18.12 -0.31 3.96
CA ALA A 189 16.87 -0.13 3.23
C ALA A 189 16.89 1.12 2.35
N GLY A 190 17.35 2.26 2.89
CA GLY A 190 17.53 3.50 2.12
C GLY A 190 18.49 3.34 0.94
N GLU A 191 19.63 2.68 1.16
CA GLU A 191 20.55 2.34 0.07
C GLU A 191 19.94 1.41 -0.99
N ALA A 192 19.04 0.51 -0.57
CA ALA A 192 18.32 -0.37 -1.52
C ALA A 192 17.41 0.46 -2.42
N GLU A 193 16.67 1.37 -1.81
CA GLU A 193 15.78 2.28 -2.49
C GLU A 193 16.54 3.16 -3.50
N GLU A 194 17.67 3.75 -3.12
CA GLU A 194 18.50 4.54 -4.04
C GLU A 194 19.05 3.72 -5.22
N ASP A 195 19.50 2.48 -4.97
CA ASP A 195 19.98 1.59 -6.02
C ASP A 195 18.86 1.22 -7.01
N PHE A 196 17.69 0.86 -6.50
CA PHE A 196 16.53 0.55 -7.32
C PHE A 196 16.02 1.76 -8.11
N ASN A 197 16.01 2.96 -7.54
CA ASN A 197 15.67 4.20 -8.24
C ASN A 197 16.58 4.47 -9.44
N ARG A 198 17.89 4.25 -9.27
CA ARG A 198 18.87 4.40 -10.34
C ARG A 198 18.64 3.39 -11.46
N GLN A 199 18.36 2.15 -11.07
CA GLN A 199 18.05 1.06 -11.98
C GLN A 199 16.78 1.31 -12.80
N LEU A 200 15.71 1.80 -12.18
CA LEU A 200 14.45 2.15 -12.87
C LEU A 200 14.63 3.24 -13.93
N THR A 201 15.57 4.17 -13.73
CA THR A 201 15.92 5.15 -14.76
C THR A 201 16.49 4.48 -16.02
N GLN A 202 17.22 3.39 -15.87
CA GLN A 202 17.90 2.68 -16.97
C GLN A 202 17.04 1.59 -17.60
N HIS A 203 16.21 0.92 -16.79
CA HIS A 203 15.33 -0.16 -17.21
C HIS A 203 13.97 -0.01 -16.50
N PRO A 204 13.08 0.82 -17.06
CA PRO A 204 11.84 1.26 -16.39
C PRO A 204 10.85 0.13 -16.09
N TYR A 205 10.99 -1.02 -16.74
CA TYR A 205 10.15 -2.21 -16.52
C TYR A 205 10.88 -3.34 -15.77
N GLY A 206 12.08 -3.09 -15.24
CA GLY A 206 12.90 -4.11 -14.60
C GLY A 206 13.53 -5.14 -15.56
N PRO A 207 14.12 -6.23 -15.03
CA PRO A 207 14.17 -6.60 -13.60
C PRO A 207 15.02 -5.66 -12.76
N LEU A 208 14.78 -5.62 -11.45
CA LEU A 208 15.64 -4.91 -10.50
C LEU A 208 16.52 -5.90 -9.76
N VAL A 209 17.83 -5.69 -9.84
CA VAL A 209 18.86 -6.64 -9.40
C VAL A 209 19.77 -5.97 -8.38
N ARG A 210 19.91 -6.55 -7.19
CA ARG A 210 20.87 -6.08 -6.18
C ARG A 210 21.65 -7.26 -5.63
N PHE A 211 22.97 -7.12 -5.56
CA PHE A 211 23.90 -8.19 -5.16
C PHE A 211 23.76 -9.48 -5.98
N GLY A 212 23.50 -9.37 -7.28
CA GLY A 212 23.31 -10.51 -8.18
C GLY A 212 21.97 -11.25 -8.02
N VAL A 213 21.08 -10.78 -7.14
CA VAL A 213 19.76 -11.35 -6.92
C VAL A 213 18.71 -10.48 -7.61
N THR A 214 17.75 -11.12 -8.29
CA THR A 214 16.59 -10.42 -8.89
C THR A 214 15.52 -10.24 -7.84
N TRP A 215 15.40 -9.02 -7.29
CA TRP A 215 14.40 -8.66 -6.28
C TRP A 215 13.03 -8.45 -6.92
N PHE A 216 13.02 -7.88 -8.13
CA PHE A 216 11.83 -7.66 -8.94
C PHE A 216 12.02 -8.23 -10.33
N GLY A 217 11.05 -9.01 -10.77
CA GLY A 217 11.00 -9.48 -12.14
C GLY A 217 10.74 -8.34 -13.11
N ARG A 218 10.85 -8.62 -14.41
CA ARG A 218 10.40 -7.67 -15.42
C ARG A 218 8.87 -7.56 -15.36
N VAL A 219 8.32 -6.35 -15.33
CA VAL A 219 6.88 -6.11 -15.47
C VAL A 219 6.40 -6.73 -16.79
N ARG A 220 5.37 -7.55 -16.71
CA ARG A 220 4.78 -8.26 -17.87
C ARG A 220 3.40 -7.73 -18.25
N HIS A 221 2.67 -7.25 -17.26
CA HIS A 221 1.28 -6.90 -17.43
C HIS A 221 0.84 -5.97 -16.31
N VAL A 222 0.07 -4.94 -16.64
CA VAL A 222 -0.52 -4.00 -15.68
C VAL A 222 -2.02 -3.90 -15.95
N VAL A 223 -2.81 -4.13 -14.90
CA VAL A 223 -4.25 -3.90 -14.90
C VAL A 223 -4.53 -2.73 -13.96
N LEU A 224 -5.17 -1.68 -14.47
CA LEU A 224 -5.66 -0.56 -13.68
C LEU A 224 -7.19 -0.56 -13.69
N GLU A 225 -7.78 -0.57 -12.51
CA GLU A 225 -9.23 -0.64 -12.33
C GLU A 225 -9.75 0.48 -11.45
N SER A 226 -10.98 0.89 -11.73
CA SER A 226 -11.70 1.88 -10.93
C SER A 226 -12.83 1.25 -10.13
N TYR A 227 -13.03 1.74 -8.91
CA TYR A 227 -14.04 1.25 -7.97
C TYR A 227 -14.86 2.43 -7.48
N ARG A 228 -16.18 2.34 -7.57
CA ARG A 228 -17.10 3.38 -7.13
C ARG A 228 -18.25 2.76 -6.34
N GLN A 229 -18.61 3.44 -5.26
CA GLN A 229 -19.81 3.12 -4.50
C GLN A 229 -21.04 3.56 -5.30
N ARG A 230 -21.92 2.62 -5.67
CA ARG A 230 -23.20 2.92 -6.34
C ARG A 230 -24.32 3.24 -5.35
N ASP A 231 -24.22 2.68 -4.14
CA ASP A 231 -25.21 2.78 -3.08
C ASP A 231 -24.55 3.38 -1.83
N GLU A 232 -25.02 4.54 -1.38
CA GLU A 232 -24.50 5.23 -0.19
C GLU A 232 -24.68 4.43 1.11
N GLU A 233 -25.46 3.35 1.12
CA GLU A 233 -25.64 2.48 2.27
C GLU A 233 -24.72 1.24 2.28
N SER A 234 -23.84 1.08 1.28
CA SER A 234 -22.95 -0.11 1.26
C SER A 234 -22.10 -0.20 2.52
N MET A 235 -22.12 -1.38 3.14
CA MET A 235 -21.39 -1.68 4.36
C MET A 235 -19.88 -1.70 4.11
N PRO A 236 -19.03 -1.37 5.11
CA PRO A 236 -17.58 -1.39 5.00
C PRO A 236 -16.98 -2.69 4.44
N GLU A 237 -17.64 -3.82 4.66
CA GLU A 237 -17.19 -5.15 4.23
C GLU A 237 -17.63 -5.52 2.80
N THR A 238 -18.35 -4.63 2.13
CA THR A 238 -18.86 -4.89 0.77
C THR A 238 -17.69 -4.98 -0.21
N LEU A 239 -17.55 -6.13 -0.86
CA LEU A 239 -16.62 -6.29 -1.98
C LEU A 239 -17.24 -5.71 -3.25
N LEU A 240 -16.65 -4.65 -3.76
CA LEU A 240 -17.10 -3.97 -4.97
C LEU A 240 -16.55 -4.67 -6.21
N GLU A 241 -17.30 -4.65 -7.30
CA GLU A 241 -16.79 -5.01 -8.63
C GLU A 241 -16.18 -3.76 -9.31
N PRO A 242 -15.16 -3.94 -10.16
CA PRO A 242 -14.59 -2.83 -10.91
C PRO A 242 -15.65 -2.19 -11.80
N SER A 243 -15.68 -0.86 -11.81
CA SER A 243 -16.54 -0.06 -12.69
C SER A 243 -15.95 0.10 -14.08
N GLN A 244 -14.63 0.15 -14.19
CA GLN A 244 -13.87 0.17 -15.45
C GLN A 244 -12.53 -0.54 -15.23
N SER A 245 -11.99 -1.14 -16.29
CA SER A 245 -10.70 -1.84 -16.30
C SER A 245 -9.89 -1.42 -17.54
N PHE A 246 -8.60 -1.17 -17.34
CA PHE A 246 -7.62 -0.79 -18.35
C PHE A 246 -6.44 -1.75 -18.27
N VAL A 247 -5.99 -2.24 -19.42
CA VAL A 247 -4.99 -3.30 -19.49
C VAL A 247 -3.83 -2.86 -20.38
N SER A 248 -2.60 -3.09 -19.92
CA SER A 248 -1.37 -2.89 -20.69
C SER A 248 -0.50 -4.13 -20.61
N ASP A 249 -0.05 -4.60 -21.77
CA ASP A 249 0.94 -5.68 -21.95
C ASP A 249 2.33 -5.11 -22.25
#